data_AF-A0A1I2T484-F1
#
_entry.id   AF-A0A1I2T484-F1
#
_cell.length_a   1.000
_cell.length_b   1.000
_cell.length_c   1.000
_cell.angle_alpha   90.00
_cell.angle_beta   90.00
_cell.angle_gamma   90.00
#
_symmetry.space_group_name_H-M   'P 1'
#
loop_
_entity.id
_entity.type
_entity.pdbx_description
1 polymer ?
#
loop_
_entity_poly.entity_id
_entity_poly.type
_entity_poly.pdbx_seq_one_letter_code
_entity_poly.pdbx_strand_id
1 'polypeptide(L)'
;MLHRYRRRLDRRGNVTMFWVVGLAAFFVVFSMVGTLVVAWMQHAYAQAVADAGSLAATKKLDQLVQEELNRAMQEAMNVYPDRDPYSIVMGTEEKRHAFMRRVLERRQNELREEVRKYVTKNGGHKHGEIRLPVNGRIEVEARMKYEPPVFQDWFKDAFVKGSGTGPKRDYLKWLKSRQTIAY
;
A
#
# COMPACT_ATOMS: atom_id res chain seq x y z
N MET A 1 28.39 60.59 -34.34
CA MET A 1 27.07 59.91 -34.39
C MET A 1 27.12 58.38 -34.13
N LEU A 2 28.28 57.74 -33.98
CA LEU A 2 28.38 56.29 -33.78
C LEU A 2 28.11 55.78 -32.34
N HIS A 3 28.20 56.63 -31.32
CA HIS A 3 27.96 56.21 -29.93
C HIS A 3 26.48 56.07 -29.53
N ARG A 4 25.53 56.71 -30.24
CA ARG A 4 24.10 56.58 -29.93
C ARG A 4 23.48 55.28 -30.48
N TYR A 5 24.08 54.66 -31.50
CA TYR A 5 23.59 53.40 -32.07
C TYR A 5 23.97 52.16 -31.23
N ARG A 6 25.12 52.19 -30.54
CA ARG A 6 25.57 51.09 -29.65
C ARG A 6 24.60 50.84 -28.48
N ARG A 7 24.11 51.91 -27.83
CA ARG A 7 23.16 51.80 -26.69
C ARG A 7 21.79 51.21 -27.05
N ARG A 8 21.35 51.23 -28.32
CA ARG A 8 20.08 50.60 -28.74
C ARG A 8 20.22 49.10 -29.03
N LEU A 9 21.41 48.65 -29.43
CA LEU A 9 21.70 47.22 -29.63
C LEU A 9 21.83 46.47 -28.28
N ASP A 10 22.40 47.10 -27.26
CA ASP A 10 22.47 46.52 -25.89
C ASP A 10 21.10 46.27 -25.27
N ARG A 11 20.10 47.12 -25.54
CA ARG A 11 18.72 46.90 -25.06
C ARG A 11 18.07 45.67 -25.69
N ARG A 12 18.34 45.38 -26.96
CA ARG A 12 17.83 44.17 -27.64
C ARG A 12 18.54 42.91 -27.12
N GLY A 13 19.85 42.99 -26.89
CA GLY A 13 20.62 41.90 -26.26
C GLY A 13 20.13 41.56 -24.84
N ASN A 14 19.79 42.57 -24.03
CA ASN A 14 19.22 42.36 -22.69
C ASN A 14 17.82 41.71 -22.75
N VAL A 15 16.99 42.08 -23.72
CA VAL A 15 15.68 41.45 -23.90
C VAL A 15 15.85 39.98 -24.33
N THR A 16 16.74 39.69 -25.28
CA THR A 16 17.02 38.31 -25.70
C THR A 16 17.61 37.47 -24.57
N MET A 17 18.56 38.01 -23.78
CA MET A 17 19.09 37.31 -22.61
C MET A 17 18.03 37.05 -21.54
N PHE A 18 17.14 38.02 -21.29
CA PHE A 18 16.01 37.83 -20.38
C PHE A 18 15.07 36.71 -20.86
N TRP A 19 14.79 36.64 -22.16
CA TRP A 19 13.99 35.56 -22.75
C TRP A 19 14.67 34.20 -22.64
N VAL A 20 15.98 34.11 -22.92
CA VAL A 20 16.72 32.84 -22.83
C VAL A 20 16.77 32.33 -21.39
N VAL A 21 17.11 33.20 -20.44
CA VAL A 21 17.12 32.84 -19.01
C VAL A 21 15.71 32.54 -18.50
N GLY A 22 14.71 33.32 -18.91
CA GLY A 22 13.31 33.10 -18.57
C GLY A 22 12.76 31.79 -19.11
N LEU A 23 13.11 31.42 -20.34
CA LEU A 23 12.74 30.14 -20.96
C LEU A 23 13.41 28.98 -20.23
N ALA A 24 14.70 29.08 -19.91
CA ALA A 24 15.41 28.06 -19.14
C ALA A 24 14.79 27.87 -17.74
N ALA A 25 14.51 28.96 -17.03
CA ALA A 25 13.83 28.90 -15.74
C ALA A 25 12.41 28.30 -15.86
N PHE A 26 11.66 28.67 -16.90
CA PHE A 26 10.35 28.11 -17.19
C PHE A 26 10.43 26.59 -17.40
N PHE A 27 11.39 26.09 -18.18
CA PHE A 27 11.56 24.65 -18.39
C PHE A 27 11.85 23.91 -17.08
N VAL A 28 12.71 24.46 -16.22
CA VAL A 28 13.01 23.85 -14.92
C VAL A 28 11.76 23.75 -14.05
N VAL A 29 11.00 24.85 -13.93
CA VAL A 29 9.75 24.86 -13.16
C VAL A 29 8.73 23.90 -13.76
N PHE A 30 8.57 23.91 -15.10
CA PHE A 30 7.65 23.03 -15.79
C PHE A 30 8.01 21.55 -15.59
N SER A 31 9.29 21.19 -15.66
CA SER A 31 9.75 19.83 -15.35
C SER A 31 9.43 19.44 -13.91
N MET A 32 9.65 20.32 -12.92
CA MET A 32 9.28 20.05 -11.52
C MET A 32 7.78 19.80 -11.38
N VAL A 33 6.93 20.65 -11.98
CA VAL A 33 5.47 20.45 -11.96
C VAL A 33 5.09 19.13 -12.63
N GLY A 34 5.69 18.80 -13.78
CA GLY A 34 5.47 17.53 -14.46
C GLY A 34 5.83 16.32 -13.58
N THR A 35 6.97 16.34 -12.89
CA THR A 35 7.37 15.26 -11.97
C THR A 35 6.41 15.10 -10.80
N LEU A 36 5.86 16.20 -10.28
CA LEU A 36 4.90 16.19 -9.18
C LEU A 36 3.56 15.58 -9.62
N VAL A 37 3.06 15.92 -10.80
CA VAL A 37 1.84 15.35 -11.36
C VAL A 37 1.97 13.84 -11.53
N VAL A 38 3.11 13.36 -12.06
CA VAL A 38 3.39 11.93 -12.20
C VAL A 38 3.44 11.24 -10.83
N ALA A 39 4.09 11.85 -9.83
CA ALA A 39 4.13 11.31 -8.47
C ALA A 39 2.72 11.17 -7.88
N TRP A 40 1.87 12.16 -8.08
CA TRP A 40 0.49 12.14 -7.60
C TRP A 40 -0.36 11.06 -8.31
N MET A 41 -0.22 10.91 -9.63
CA MET A 41 -0.87 9.83 -10.39
C MET A 41 -0.42 8.44 -9.91
N GLN A 42 0.87 8.25 -9.68
CA GLN A 42 1.40 6.98 -9.17
C GLN A 42 0.95 6.71 -7.74
N HIS A 43 0.78 7.74 -6.90
CA HIS A 43 0.20 7.57 -5.58
C HIS A 43 -1.26 7.09 -5.65
N ALA A 44 -2.07 7.69 -6.53
CA ALA A 44 -3.45 7.25 -6.75
C ALA A 44 -3.51 5.79 -7.26
N TYR A 45 -2.62 5.41 -8.18
CA TYR A 45 -2.54 4.02 -8.65
C TYR A 45 -2.08 3.08 -7.52
N ALA A 46 -1.06 3.45 -6.74
CA ALA A 46 -0.58 2.66 -5.61
C ALA A 46 -1.68 2.44 -4.57
N GLN A 47 -2.51 3.45 -4.32
CA GLN A 47 -3.67 3.34 -3.45
C GLN A 47 -4.71 2.37 -4.00
N ALA A 48 -5.05 2.45 -5.29
CA ALA A 48 -5.98 1.51 -5.92
C ALA A 48 -5.47 0.05 -5.87
N VAL A 49 -4.17 -0.16 -6.08
CA VAL A 49 -3.52 -1.46 -5.92
C VAL A 49 -3.59 -1.95 -4.48
N ALA A 50 -3.36 -1.06 -3.52
CA ALA A 50 -3.46 -1.36 -2.10
C ALA A 50 -4.89 -1.72 -1.68
N ASP A 51 -5.90 -1.04 -2.22
CA ASP A 51 -7.32 -1.36 -2.00
C ASP A 51 -7.65 -2.76 -2.52
N ALA A 52 -7.22 -3.09 -3.75
CA ALA A 52 -7.37 -4.44 -4.30
C ALA A 52 -6.65 -5.49 -3.44
N GLY A 53 -5.43 -5.20 -2.97
CA GLY A 53 -4.68 -6.05 -2.05
C GLY A 53 -5.40 -6.25 -0.72
N SER A 54 -6.02 -5.21 -0.16
CA SER A 54 -6.76 -5.27 1.10
C SER A 54 -8.05 -6.08 0.98
N LEU A 55 -8.73 -6.02 -0.16
CA LEU A 55 -9.90 -6.86 -0.47
C LEU A 55 -9.50 -8.33 -0.60
N ALA A 56 -8.41 -8.63 -1.32
CA ALA A 56 -7.88 -9.97 -1.44
C ALA A 56 -7.44 -10.53 -0.08
N ALA A 57 -6.73 -9.73 0.73
CA ALA A 57 -6.35 -10.08 2.09
C ALA A 57 -7.56 -10.44 2.95
N THR A 58 -8.61 -9.61 2.88
CA THR A 58 -9.82 -9.82 3.68
C THR A 58 -10.54 -11.10 3.25
N LYS A 59 -10.71 -11.32 1.94
CA LYS A 59 -11.35 -12.52 1.41
C LYS A 59 -10.58 -13.79 1.80
N LYS A 60 -9.25 -13.77 1.67
CA LYS A 60 -8.42 -14.92 2.04
C LYS A 60 -8.41 -15.16 3.55
N LEU A 61 -8.37 -14.11 4.37
CA LEU A 61 -8.46 -14.26 5.81
C LEU A 61 -9.83 -14.79 6.26
N ASP A 62 -10.93 -14.33 5.63
CA ASP A 62 -12.28 -14.88 5.86
C ASP A 62 -12.30 -16.40 5.63
N GLN A 63 -11.73 -16.85 4.51
CA GLN A 63 -11.61 -18.28 4.18
C GLN A 63 -10.75 -19.03 5.23
N LEU A 64 -9.56 -18.52 5.55
CA LEU A 64 -8.64 -19.17 6.48
C LEU A 64 -9.22 -19.29 7.90
N VAL A 65 -9.93 -18.26 8.35
CA VAL A 65 -10.62 -18.26 9.64
C VAL A 65 -11.72 -19.32 9.66
N GLN A 66 -12.51 -19.42 8.59
CA GLN A 66 -13.57 -20.44 8.49
C GLN A 66 -13.01 -21.87 8.47
N GLU A 67 -11.94 -22.10 7.71
CA GLU A 67 -11.25 -23.40 7.66
C GLU A 67 -10.70 -23.83 9.02
N GLU A 68 -9.94 -22.95 9.69
CA GLU A 68 -9.38 -23.26 11.01
C GLU A 68 -10.46 -23.37 12.09
N LEU A 69 -11.57 -22.62 11.97
CA LEU A 69 -12.70 -22.74 12.89
C LEU A 69 -13.37 -24.10 12.74
N ASN A 70 -13.67 -24.53 11.51
CA ASN A 70 -14.26 -25.85 11.24
C ASN A 70 -13.36 -26.97 11.76
N ARG A 71 -12.05 -26.87 11.51
CA ARG A 71 -11.06 -27.81 12.02
C ARG A 71 -11.07 -27.85 13.55
N ALA A 72 -11.00 -26.69 14.21
CA ALA A 72 -10.98 -26.61 15.67
C ALA A 72 -12.27 -27.13 16.30
N MET A 73 -13.43 -26.89 15.68
CA MET A 73 -14.71 -27.44 16.12
C MET A 73 -14.76 -28.96 15.99
N GLN A 74 -14.28 -29.52 14.87
CA GLN A 74 -14.21 -30.97 14.68
C GLN A 74 -13.24 -31.64 15.67
N GLU A 75 -12.07 -31.04 15.91
CA GLU A 75 -11.14 -31.50 16.94
C GLU A 75 -11.80 -31.46 18.33
N ALA A 76 -12.53 -30.40 18.67
CA ALA A 76 -13.24 -30.29 19.94
C ALA A 76 -14.37 -31.33 20.10
N MET A 77 -15.14 -31.62 19.05
CA MET A 77 -16.15 -32.69 19.06
C MET A 77 -15.56 -34.06 19.36
N ASN A 78 -14.41 -34.37 18.76
CA ASN A 78 -13.76 -35.67 18.94
C ASN A 78 -13.18 -35.83 20.36
N VAL A 79 -12.69 -34.76 20.97
CA VAL A 79 -12.07 -34.78 22.30
C VAL A 79 -13.11 -34.66 23.42
N TYR A 80 -14.18 -33.89 23.19
CA TYR A 80 -15.23 -33.59 24.17
C TYR A 80 -16.63 -33.77 23.56
N PRO A 81 -17.08 -35.01 23.31
CA PRO A 81 -18.35 -35.28 22.61
C PRO A 81 -19.58 -34.74 23.34
N ASP A 82 -19.54 -34.65 24.68
CA ASP A 82 -20.68 -34.23 25.50
C ASP A 82 -20.77 -32.71 25.71
N ARG A 83 -19.91 -31.92 25.07
CA ARG A 83 -19.87 -30.46 25.25
C ARG A 83 -20.04 -29.74 23.93
N ASP A 84 -20.66 -28.55 23.96
CA ASP A 84 -20.78 -27.70 22.79
C ASP A 84 -19.37 -27.29 22.29
N PRO A 85 -18.97 -27.70 21.07
CA PRO A 85 -17.66 -27.39 20.48
C PRO A 85 -17.42 -25.88 20.35
N TYR A 86 -18.47 -25.10 20.10
CA TYR A 86 -18.35 -23.65 19.97
C TYR A 86 -17.92 -23.02 21.28
N SER A 87 -18.54 -23.40 22.41
CA SER A 87 -18.13 -22.95 23.74
C SER A 87 -16.67 -23.32 24.09
N ILE A 88 -16.19 -24.46 23.58
CA ILE A 88 -14.81 -24.93 23.78
C ILE A 88 -13.82 -24.06 23.02
N VAL A 89 -14.11 -23.74 21.75
CA VAL A 89 -13.17 -23.02 20.86
C VAL A 89 -13.29 -21.50 20.97
N MET A 90 -14.50 -20.96 21.13
CA MET A 90 -14.81 -19.52 21.00
C MET A 90 -15.58 -18.91 22.18
N GLY A 91 -15.85 -19.70 23.23
CA GLY A 91 -16.76 -19.31 24.33
C GLY A 91 -16.35 -18.09 25.15
N THR A 92 -15.05 -17.77 25.25
CA THR A 92 -14.55 -16.59 25.99
C THR A 92 -13.71 -15.70 25.09
N GLU A 93 -13.52 -14.43 25.47
CA GLU A 93 -12.68 -13.49 24.71
C GLU A 93 -11.23 -13.97 24.60
N GLU A 94 -10.68 -14.58 25.65
CA GLU A 94 -9.32 -15.13 25.64
C GLU A 94 -9.19 -16.26 24.62
N LYS A 95 -10.22 -17.11 24.51
CA LYS A 95 -10.26 -18.20 23.54
C LYS A 95 -10.33 -17.67 22.11
N ARG A 96 -11.18 -16.68 21.84
CA ARG A 96 -11.26 -16.03 20.51
C ARG A 96 -9.94 -15.36 20.13
N HIS A 97 -9.29 -14.70 21.09
CA HIS A 97 -7.98 -14.10 20.88
C HIS A 97 -6.92 -15.15 20.57
N ALA A 98 -6.84 -16.21 21.37
CA ALA A 98 -5.91 -17.31 21.16
C ALA A 98 -6.15 -18.03 19.82
N PHE A 99 -7.41 -18.18 19.43
CA PHE A 99 -7.81 -18.72 18.13
C PHE A 99 -7.26 -17.85 16.99
N MET A 100 -7.54 -16.55 16.97
CA MET A 100 -7.04 -15.67 15.91
C MET A 100 -5.52 -15.60 15.84
N ARG A 101 -4.85 -15.56 16.99
CA ARG A 101 -3.38 -15.61 17.03
C ARG A 101 -2.86 -16.87 16.35
N ARG A 102 -3.46 -18.03 16.65
CA ARG A 102 -3.11 -19.31 16.04
C ARG A 102 -3.36 -19.34 14.53
N VAL A 103 -4.49 -18.77 14.06
CA VAL A 103 -4.79 -18.66 12.63
C VAL A 103 -3.69 -17.88 11.92
N LEU A 104 -3.29 -16.73 12.47
CA LEU A 104 -2.23 -15.91 11.88
C LEU A 104 -0.87 -16.61 11.92
N GLU A 105 -0.49 -17.21 13.06
CA GLU A 105 0.78 -17.93 13.19
C GLU A 105 0.92 -19.06 12.16
N ARG A 106 -0.17 -19.82 11.93
CA ARG A 106 -0.17 -20.96 11.00
C ARG A 106 -0.30 -20.55 9.54
N ARG A 107 -1.10 -19.51 9.25
CA ARG A 107 -1.56 -19.19 7.88
C ARG A 107 -1.04 -17.86 7.34
N GLN A 108 -0.16 -17.16 8.07
CA GLN A 108 0.41 -15.88 7.61
C GLN A 108 1.09 -15.96 6.25
N ASN A 109 1.73 -17.09 5.91
CA ASN A 109 2.40 -17.25 4.62
C ASN A 109 1.40 -17.33 3.46
N GLU A 110 0.27 -18.01 3.64
CA GLU A 110 -0.78 -18.05 2.62
C GLU A 110 -1.42 -16.67 2.40
N LEU A 111 -1.63 -15.92 3.49
CA LEU A 111 -2.12 -14.54 3.42
C LEU A 111 -1.11 -13.64 2.68
N ARG A 112 0.19 -13.78 3.01
CA ARG A 112 1.29 -13.07 2.37
C ARG A 112 1.33 -13.31 0.87
N GLU A 113 1.29 -14.58 0.46
CA GLU A 113 1.36 -14.99 -0.94
C GLU A 113 0.17 -14.48 -1.74
N GLU A 114 -1.04 -14.57 -1.18
CA GLU A 114 -2.24 -14.10 -1.86
C GLU A 114 -2.22 -12.58 -2.05
N VAL A 115 -1.85 -11.82 -1.02
CA VAL A 115 -1.72 -10.35 -1.14
C VAL A 115 -0.63 -9.99 -2.14
N ARG A 116 0.55 -10.62 -2.06
CA ARG A 116 1.64 -10.38 -3.01
C ARG A 116 1.16 -10.62 -4.45
N LYS A 117 0.50 -11.75 -4.70
CA LYS A 117 -0.04 -12.12 -6.02
C LYS A 117 -1.00 -11.07 -6.57
N TYR A 118 -1.93 -10.57 -5.75
CA TYR A 118 -2.88 -9.56 -6.18
C TYR A 118 -2.22 -8.19 -6.38
N VAL A 119 -1.32 -7.78 -5.49
CA VAL A 119 -0.61 -6.50 -5.60
C VAL A 119 0.26 -6.48 -6.85
N THR A 120 1.04 -7.53 -7.12
CA THR A 120 1.89 -7.60 -8.32
C THR A 120 1.08 -7.71 -9.60
N LYS A 121 -0.04 -8.45 -9.59
CA LYS A 121 -0.95 -8.54 -10.74
C LYS A 121 -1.53 -7.18 -11.14
N ASN A 122 -1.71 -6.27 -10.18
CA ASN A 122 -2.20 -4.91 -10.43
C ASN A 122 -1.06 -3.88 -10.60
N GLY A 123 0.17 -4.32 -10.89
CA GLY A 123 1.30 -3.41 -11.17
C GLY A 123 2.01 -2.84 -9.92
N GLY A 124 1.67 -3.33 -8.73
CA GLY A 124 2.42 -3.06 -7.52
C GLY A 124 3.74 -3.83 -7.44
N HIS A 125 4.61 -3.39 -6.55
CA HIS A 125 5.88 -4.03 -6.25
C HIS A 125 5.65 -5.31 -5.44
N LYS A 126 6.60 -6.25 -5.53
CA LYS A 126 6.58 -7.54 -4.81
C LYS A 126 6.70 -7.41 -3.29
N HIS A 127 7.04 -6.23 -2.79
CA HIS A 127 7.24 -5.96 -1.37
C HIS A 127 6.29 -4.90 -0.84
N GLY A 128 5.68 -5.18 0.31
CA GLY A 128 4.77 -4.30 1.01
C GLY A 128 4.46 -4.78 2.43
N GLU A 129 3.43 -4.22 3.05
CA GLU A 129 3.03 -4.56 4.42
C GLU A 129 1.52 -4.81 4.51
N ILE A 130 1.12 -5.83 5.25
CA ILE A 130 -0.26 -6.07 5.68
C ILE A 130 -0.33 -5.71 7.16
N ARG A 131 -1.27 -4.85 7.55
CA ARG A 131 -1.48 -4.41 8.93
C ARG A 131 -2.89 -4.78 9.37
N LEU A 132 -3.00 -5.51 10.46
CA LEU A 132 -4.29 -5.91 11.02
C LEU A 132 -4.24 -6.03 12.56
N PRO A 133 -5.28 -5.62 13.30
CA PRO A 133 -6.41 -4.81 12.84
C PRO A 133 -6.03 -3.32 12.74
N VAL A 134 -6.54 -2.63 11.72
CA VAL A 134 -6.57 -1.15 11.63
C VAL A 134 -8.03 -0.73 11.61
N ASN A 135 -8.55 -0.18 12.71
CA ASN A 135 -9.98 0.18 12.86
C ASN A 135 -10.96 -0.96 12.51
N GLY A 136 -10.59 -2.20 12.86
CA GLY A 136 -11.38 -3.40 12.57
C GLY A 136 -11.34 -3.83 11.09
N ARG A 137 -10.35 -3.35 10.32
CA ARG A 137 -10.11 -3.67 8.91
C ARG A 137 -8.69 -4.21 8.73
N ILE A 138 -8.44 -4.79 7.56
CA ILE A 138 -7.08 -5.10 7.10
C ILE A 138 -6.62 -3.93 6.23
N GLU A 139 -5.47 -3.36 6.57
CA GLU A 139 -4.79 -2.35 5.75
C GLU A 139 -3.64 -3.03 4.99
N VAL A 140 -3.49 -2.69 3.72
CA VAL A 140 -2.35 -3.13 2.89
C VAL A 140 -1.62 -1.89 2.41
N GLU A 141 -0.29 -1.86 2.53
CA GLU A 141 0.59 -0.88 1.93
C GLU A 141 1.20 -1.48 0.67
N ALA A 142 0.77 -1.00 -0.50
CA ALA A 142 1.40 -1.31 -1.77
C ALA A 142 2.46 -0.26 -2.11
N ARG A 143 3.51 -0.71 -2.78
CA ARG A 143 4.59 0.16 -3.29
C ARG A 143 4.59 0.09 -4.80
N MET A 144 4.95 1.18 -5.44
CA MET A 144 5.21 1.24 -6.88
C MET A 144 6.55 1.90 -7.12
N LYS A 145 7.27 1.45 -8.13
CA LYS A 145 8.52 2.09 -8.52
C LYS A 145 8.20 3.48 -9.09
N TYR A 146 8.89 4.50 -8.57
CA TYR A 146 8.77 5.86 -9.09
C TYR A 146 9.63 6.01 -10.33
N GLU A 147 9.00 6.35 -11.45
CA GLU A 147 9.65 6.49 -12.76
C GLU A 147 9.34 7.89 -13.31
N PRO A 148 10.06 8.92 -12.85
CA PRO A 148 9.80 10.27 -13.30
C PRO A 148 10.27 10.48 -14.75
N PRO A 149 9.61 11.37 -15.51
CA PRO A 149 10.00 11.69 -16.88
C PRO A 149 11.35 12.42 -16.95
N VAL A 150 11.76 13.10 -15.86
CA VAL A 150 13.02 13.83 -15.73
C VAL A 150 13.70 13.39 -14.44
N PHE A 151 15.03 13.42 -14.38
CA PHE A 151 15.83 13.02 -13.20
C PHE A 151 15.73 11.53 -12.81
N GLN A 152 15.52 10.62 -13.77
CA GLN A 152 15.41 9.18 -13.51
C GLN A 152 16.56 8.65 -12.66
N ASP A 153 17.79 9.09 -12.92
CA ASP A 153 18.98 8.69 -12.16
C ASP A 153 18.90 9.00 -10.67
N TRP A 154 18.23 10.09 -10.29
CA TRP A 154 18.10 10.51 -8.90
C TRP A 154 17.03 9.73 -8.15
N PHE A 155 16.16 9.03 -8.87
CA PHE A 155 14.98 8.34 -8.34
C PHE A 155 14.96 6.83 -8.64
N LYS A 156 16.10 6.24 -9.05
CA LYS A 156 16.19 4.82 -9.46
C LYS A 156 15.60 3.82 -8.45
N ASP A 157 15.76 4.10 -7.16
CA ASP A 157 15.28 3.26 -6.05
C ASP A 157 14.16 3.93 -5.24
N ALA A 158 13.51 4.95 -5.81
CA ALA A 158 12.38 5.61 -5.18
C ALA A 158 11.10 4.82 -5.40
N PHE A 159 10.27 4.74 -4.35
CA PHE A 159 8.97 4.09 -4.41
C PHE A 159 7.88 5.03 -3.93
N VAL A 160 6.77 5.07 -4.67
CA VAL A 160 5.54 5.70 -4.21
C VAL A 160 4.74 4.66 -3.43
N LYS A 161 4.30 5.04 -2.24
CA LYS A 161 3.50 4.20 -1.35
C LYS A 161 2.03 4.58 -1.46
N GLY A 162 1.16 3.59 -1.44
CA GLY A 162 -0.28 3.75 -1.28
C GLY A 162 -0.80 2.77 -0.25
N SER A 163 -1.78 3.20 0.56
CA SER A 163 -2.42 2.36 1.58
C SER A 163 -3.89 2.20 1.27
N GLY A 164 -4.38 0.97 1.31
CA GLY A 164 -5.78 0.63 1.08
C GLY A 164 -6.35 -0.18 2.22
N THR A 165 -7.66 -0.04 2.47
CA THR A 165 -8.32 -0.70 3.61
C THR A 165 -9.52 -1.54 3.18
N GLY A 166 -9.52 -2.79 3.64
CA GLY A 166 -10.58 -3.75 3.36
C GLY A 166 -11.85 -3.46 4.18
N PRO A 167 -12.93 -4.23 3.97
CA PRO A 167 -14.15 -4.11 4.76
C PRO A 167 -13.91 -4.49 6.22
N LYS A 168 -14.79 -4.00 7.11
CA LYS A 168 -14.74 -4.36 8.52
C LYS A 168 -15.06 -5.83 8.73
N ARG A 169 -14.41 -6.46 9.71
CA ARG A 169 -14.66 -7.83 10.15
C ARG A 169 -14.66 -7.93 11.67
N ASP A 170 -15.61 -8.65 12.24
CA ASP A 170 -15.74 -8.75 13.69
C ASP A 170 -14.62 -9.58 14.33
N TYR A 171 -14.13 -10.61 13.64
CA TYR A 171 -13.04 -11.44 14.14
C TYR A 171 -11.72 -10.66 14.32
N LEU A 172 -11.56 -9.54 13.62
CA LEU A 172 -10.39 -8.68 13.76
C LEU A 172 -10.36 -7.97 15.13
N LYS A 173 -11.51 -7.80 15.79
CA LYS A 173 -11.58 -7.28 17.16
C LYS A 173 -10.98 -8.26 18.18
N TRP A 174 -10.88 -9.54 17.84
CA TRP A 174 -10.29 -10.55 18.71
C TRP A 174 -8.77 -10.45 18.78
N LEU A 175 -8.12 -9.66 17.91
CA LEU A 175 -6.70 -9.35 18.01
C LEU A 175 -6.49 -8.19 18.98
N LYS A 176 -5.87 -8.47 20.13
CA LYS A 176 -5.56 -7.46 21.17
C LYS A 176 -4.50 -6.45 20.75
N SER A 177 -3.66 -6.79 19.78
CA SER A 177 -2.58 -5.94 19.29
C SER A 177 -2.50 -5.93 17.77
N ARG A 178 -1.98 -4.82 17.24
CA ARG A 178 -1.70 -4.68 15.81
C ARG A 178 -0.57 -5.63 15.41
N GLN A 179 -0.82 -6.41 14.37
CA GLN A 179 0.14 -7.27 13.70
C GLN A 179 0.52 -6.62 12.37
N THR A 180 1.81 -6.72 12.03
CA THR A 180 2.35 -6.26 10.75
C THR A 180 3.05 -7.43 10.08
N ILE A 181 2.61 -7.79 8.88
CA ILE A 181 3.14 -8.89 8.09
C ILE A 181 3.74 -8.29 6.83
N ALA A 182 5.07 -8.33 6.71
CA ALA A 182 5.73 -8.01 5.45
C ALA A 182 5.38 -9.07 4.41
N TYR A 183 5.15 -8.65 3.16
CA TYR A 183 4.98 -9.55 2.02
C TYR A 183 5.91 -9.23 0.87
#